data_AF-A0A422M3K8-F1
#
_entry.id   AF-A0A422M3K8-F1
#
_cell.length_a   1.000
_cell.length_b   1.000
_cell.length_c   1.000
_cell.angle_alpha   90.00
_cell.angle_beta   90.00
_cell.angle_gamma   90.00
#
_symmetry.space_group_name_H-M   'P 1'
#
loop_
_entity.id
_entity.type
_entity.pdbx_description
1 polymer ?
#
loop_
_entity_poly.entity_id
_entity_poly.type
_entity_poly.pdbx_seq_one_letter_code
_entity_poly.pdbx_strand_id
1 'polypeptide(L)'
;MKIKVWTDSNNRLLNWANADENRPVGPTDEGFEVIEVDDAVGLYENHASIVDGKVVPDAGYDPDTDRPTPEPSAADLANAETMKMVASITMSNAALIKQVATLTKEAKS
;
A
#
# COMPACT_ATOMS: atom_id res chain seq x y z
N MET A 1 21.72 8.36 8.35
CA MET A 1 21.63 9.25 7.17
C MET A 1 20.50 10.23 7.50
N LYS A 2 20.74 11.54 7.44
CA LYS A 2 19.71 12.54 7.78
C LYS A 2 18.84 12.82 6.56
N ILE A 3 17.56 13.07 6.80
CA ILE A 3 16.56 13.43 5.79
C ILE A 3 16.25 14.91 5.97
N LYS A 4 16.19 15.65 4.88
CA LYS A 4 15.81 17.06 4.91
C LYS A 4 14.31 17.19 4.77
N VAL A 5 13.71 17.99 5.64
CA VAL A 5 12.28 18.28 5.62
C VAL A 5 12.08 19.78 5.59
N TRP A 6 11.02 20.20 4.92
CA TRP A 6 10.60 21.60 4.85
C TRP A 6 9.40 21.79 5.75
N THR A 7 9.43 22.84 6.57
CA THR A 7 8.37 23.14 7.53
C THR A 7 7.85 24.56 7.42
N ASP A 8 6.57 24.75 7.74
CA ASP A 8 6.02 26.10 7.94
C ASP A 8 6.38 26.67 9.33
N SER A 9 5.90 27.88 9.62
CA SER A 9 6.13 28.54 10.91
C SER A 9 5.50 27.86 12.13
N ASN A 10 4.66 26.83 11.93
CA ASN A 10 4.08 26.00 12.98
C ASN A 10 4.73 24.60 13.03
N ASN A 11 5.90 24.44 12.41
CA ASN A 11 6.60 23.17 12.23
C ASN A 11 5.79 22.12 11.45
N ARG A 12 4.80 22.52 10.65
CA ARG A 12 4.04 21.60 9.79
C ARG A 12 4.95 21.08 8.70
N LEU A 13 5.00 19.76 8.51
CA LEU A 13 5.71 19.17 7.38
C LEU A 13 5.04 19.58 6.07
N LEU A 14 5.77 20.31 5.23
CA LEU A 14 5.31 20.74 3.91
C LEU A 14 5.75 19.75 2.83
N ASN A 15 7.00 19.28 2.89
CA ASN A 15 7.62 18.39 1.92
C ASN A 15 8.92 17.81 2.52
N TRP A 16 9.54 16.82 1.88
CA TRP A 16 10.81 16.23 2.31
C TRP A 16 11.65 15.68 1.13
N ALA A 17 12.95 15.57 1.35
CA ALA A 17 13.87 14.99 0.38
C ALA A 17 14.93 14.10 1.04
N ASN A 18 15.33 13.06 0.30
CA ASN A 18 16.38 12.12 0.69
C ASN A 18 17.76 12.79 0.74
N ALA A 19 18.74 12.08 1.27
CA ALA A 19 20.02 12.62 1.74
C ALA A 19 20.94 13.28 0.70
N ASP A 20 20.65 13.13 -0.59
CA ASP A 20 21.37 13.85 -1.65
C ASP A 20 20.93 15.33 -1.74
N GLU A 21 19.87 15.72 -1.00
CA GLU A 21 19.43 17.10 -0.87
C GLU A 21 20.51 17.94 -0.16
N ASN A 22 20.91 19.05 -0.79
CA ASN A 22 22.07 19.85 -0.37
C ASN A 22 21.71 21.23 0.18
N ARG A 23 20.43 21.62 0.19
CA ARG A 23 19.96 22.87 0.80
C ARG A 23 20.42 23.00 2.25
N PRO A 24 20.93 24.17 2.70
CA PRO A 24 21.37 24.35 4.07
C PRO A 24 20.19 24.24 5.05
N VAL A 25 20.46 23.75 6.26
CA VAL A 25 19.50 23.79 7.38
C VAL A 25 19.29 25.25 7.81
N GLY A 26 18.03 25.62 8.06
CA GLY A 26 17.62 26.95 8.47
C GLY A 26 16.49 27.53 7.60
N PRO A 27 16.11 28.79 7.86
CA PRO A 27 15.05 29.48 7.14
C PRO A 27 15.44 29.75 5.68
N THR A 28 14.45 29.75 4.79
CA THR A 28 14.62 30.07 3.37
C THR A 28 13.86 31.34 2.98
N ASP A 29 14.29 31.96 1.88
CA ASP A 29 13.61 33.13 1.29
C ASP A 29 12.23 32.75 0.68
N GLU A 30 11.95 31.46 0.57
CA GLU A 30 10.69 30.90 0.04
C GLU A 30 9.60 30.79 1.14
N GLY A 31 9.93 31.10 2.40
CA GLY A 31 8.98 31.13 3.51
C GLY A 31 8.80 29.80 4.24
N PHE A 32 9.75 28.87 4.12
CA PHE A 32 9.79 27.62 4.89
C PHE A 32 11.13 27.45 5.61
N GLU A 33 11.19 26.54 6.58
CA GLU A 33 12.42 26.17 7.28
C GLU A 33 12.88 24.76 6.87
N VAL A 34 14.15 24.62 6.51
CA VAL A 34 14.80 23.33 6.26
C VAL A 34 15.35 22.81 7.58
N ILE A 35 14.94 21.61 7.99
CA ILE A 35 15.51 20.92 9.16
C ILE A 35 15.86 19.48 8.82
N GLU A 36 16.59 18.82 9.72
CA GLU A 36 17.03 17.44 9.57
C GLU A 36 16.33 16.51 10.56
N VAL A 37 15.86 15.37 10.06
CA VAL A 37 15.30 14.28 10.87
C VAL A 37 16.07 12.98 10.62
N ASP A 38 15.93 12.02 11.55
CA ASP A 38 16.63 10.74 11.52
C ASP A 38 15.95 9.63 10.69
N ASP A 39 14.63 9.73 10.49
CA ASP A 39 13.82 8.67 9.87
C ASP A 39 12.75 9.26 8.93
N ALA A 40 12.43 8.52 7.87
CA ALA A 40 11.39 8.84 6.91
C ALA A 40 9.99 8.39 7.36
N VAL A 41 9.90 7.64 8.45
CA VAL A 41 8.63 7.15 8.98
C VAL A 41 7.74 8.32 9.41
N GLY A 42 6.50 8.33 8.90
CA GLY A 42 5.49 9.31 9.25
C GLY A 42 5.62 10.65 8.52
N LEU A 43 6.48 10.76 7.50
CA LEU A 43 6.60 11.96 6.66
C LEU A 43 5.40 12.12 5.72
N TYR A 44 4.26 12.46 6.31
CA TYR A 44 3.03 12.75 5.60
C TYR A 44 2.90 14.27 5.43
N GLU A 45 3.11 14.75 4.20
CA GLU A 45 2.96 16.16 3.86
C GLU A 45 1.60 16.67 4.30
N ASN A 46 1.60 17.83 4.96
CA ASN A 46 0.41 18.44 5.54
C ASN A 46 -0.39 17.53 6.49
N HIS A 47 0.22 16.47 7.06
CA HIS A 47 -0.37 15.55 8.04
C HIS A 47 0.60 15.10 9.14
N ALA A 48 1.76 15.75 9.23
CA ALA A 48 2.72 15.55 10.31
C ALA A 48 3.37 16.88 10.69
N SER A 49 3.81 17.01 11.93
CA SER A 49 4.60 18.15 12.40
C SER A 49 5.93 17.68 12.95
N ILE A 50 6.92 18.56 12.96
CA ILE A 50 8.24 18.26 13.52
C ILE A 50 8.34 18.87 14.93
N VAL A 51 8.56 18.02 15.92
CA VAL A 51 8.67 18.40 17.33
C VAL A 51 9.98 17.84 17.86
N ASP A 52 10.87 18.71 18.34
CA ASP A 52 12.20 18.34 18.84
C ASP A 52 13.00 17.44 17.86
N GLY A 53 12.92 17.75 16.55
CA GLY A 53 13.59 16.98 15.49
C GLY A 53 12.95 15.62 15.19
N LYS A 54 11.77 15.32 15.75
CA LYS A 54 11.01 14.09 15.51
C LYS A 54 9.75 14.36 14.71
N VAL A 55 9.43 13.43 13.81
CA VAL A 55 8.19 13.44 13.04
C VAL A 55 7.03 12.98 13.94
N VAL A 56 5.99 13.81 14.04
CA VAL A 56 4.77 13.53 14.79
C VAL A 56 3.58 13.62 13.84
N PRO A 57 3.06 12.49 13.34
CA PRO A 57 1.84 12.46 12.54
C PRO A 57 0.63 12.98 13.31
N ASP A 58 -0.33 13.54 12.58
CA ASP A 58 -1.62 13.94 13.13
C ASP A 58 -2.36 12.76 13.76
N ALA A 59 -3.00 13.02 14.90
CA ALA A 59 -3.83 12.02 15.54
C ALA A 59 -5.00 11.61 14.62
N GLY A 60 -5.09 10.31 14.33
CA GLY A 60 -6.17 9.75 13.51
C GLY A 60 -6.00 9.94 12.00
N TYR A 61 -4.88 10.48 11.53
CA TYR A 61 -4.55 10.44 10.12
C TYR A 61 -4.18 9.00 9.72
N ASP A 62 -4.86 8.49 8.69
CA ASP A 62 -4.60 7.18 8.11
C ASP A 62 -4.18 7.38 6.64
N PRO A 63 -2.89 7.23 6.29
CA PRO A 63 -2.41 7.43 4.93
C PRO A 63 -3.03 6.45 3.92
N ASP A 64 -3.62 5.36 4.38
CA ASP A 64 -4.28 4.38 3.54
C ASP A 64 -5.78 4.70 3.32
N THR A 65 -6.40 5.58 4.12
CA THR A 65 -7.79 6.03 3.86
C THR A 65 -7.92 6.91 2.61
N ASP A 66 -6.85 7.63 2.24
CA ASP A 66 -6.82 8.47 1.04
C ASP A 66 -6.39 7.71 -0.23
N ARG A 67 -6.11 6.40 -0.13
CA ARG A 67 -5.75 5.58 -1.27
C ARG A 67 -6.98 4.85 -1.80
N PRO A 68 -7.47 5.14 -3.02
CA PRO A 68 -8.53 4.33 -3.60
C PRO A 68 -8.04 2.88 -3.71
N THR A 69 -8.87 1.93 -3.30
CA THR A 69 -8.62 0.51 -3.54
C THR A 69 -8.30 0.33 -5.03
N PRO A 70 -7.14 -0.25 -5.39
CA PRO A 70 -6.80 -0.43 -6.79
C PRO A 70 -7.89 -1.24 -7.49
N GLU A 71 -8.40 -0.73 -8.61
CA GLU A 71 -9.30 -1.51 -9.45
C GLU A 71 -8.52 -2.69 -10.05
N PRO A 72 -9.14 -3.89 -10.13
CA PRO A 72 -8.48 -5.05 -10.72
C PRO A 72 -8.13 -4.78 -12.18
N SER A 73 -6.94 -5.20 -12.59
CA SER A 73 -6.54 -5.09 -14.00
C SER A 73 -7.36 -6.04 -14.88
N ALA A 74 -7.31 -5.83 -16.20
CA ALA A 74 -7.90 -6.78 -17.15
C ALA A 74 -7.32 -8.20 -17.01
N ALA A 75 -6.03 -8.31 -16.63
CA ALA A 75 -5.39 -9.60 -16.37
C ALA A 75 -5.93 -10.26 -15.09
N ASP A 76 -6.17 -9.49 -14.03
CA ASP A 76 -6.76 -10.01 -12.79
C ASP A 76 -8.18 -10.56 -13.03
N LEU A 77 -8.98 -9.85 -13.84
CA LEU A 77 -10.30 -10.30 -14.23
C LEU A 77 -10.26 -11.59 -15.06
N ALA A 78 -9.36 -11.68 -16.04
CA ALA A 78 -9.19 -12.89 -16.84
C ALA A 78 -8.72 -14.10 -16.01
N ASN A 79 -7.82 -13.87 -15.06
CA ASN A 79 -7.37 -14.89 -14.11
C ASN A 79 -8.53 -15.37 -13.22
N ALA A 80 -9.34 -14.45 -12.70
CA ALA A 80 -10.50 -14.79 -11.88
C ALA A 80 -11.52 -15.64 -12.66
N GLU A 81 -11.81 -15.28 -13.91
CA GLU A 81 -12.70 -16.08 -14.77
C GLU A 81 -12.13 -17.47 -15.08
N THR A 82 -10.82 -17.55 -15.32
CA THR A 82 -10.14 -18.84 -15.51
C THR A 82 -10.25 -19.73 -14.27
N MET A 83 -10.06 -19.16 -13.07
CA MET A 83 -10.21 -19.89 -11.81
C MET A 83 -11.64 -20.39 -11.59
N LYS A 84 -12.66 -19.59 -11.92
CA LYS A 84 -14.07 -20.04 -11.87
C LYS A 84 -14.34 -21.21 -12.82
N MET A 85 -13.79 -21.16 -14.03
CA MET A 85 -13.90 -22.25 -15.00
C MET A 85 -13.21 -23.53 -14.49
N VAL A 86 -11.98 -23.41 -13.98
CA VAL A 86 -11.24 -24.55 -13.40
C VAL A 86 -12.01 -25.17 -12.25
N ALA A 87 -12.53 -24.37 -11.31
CA ALA A 87 -13.33 -24.87 -10.20
C ALA A 87 -14.57 -25.63 -10.68
N SER A 88 -15.25 -25.12 -11.70
CA SER A 88 -16.42 -25.76 -12.30
C SER A 88 -16.08 -27.11 -12.91
N ILE A 89 -14.98 -27.19 -13.69
CA ILE A 89 -14.49 -28.44 -14.28
C ILE A 89 -14.10 -29.45 -13.19
N THR A 90 -13.42 -29.01 -12.14
CA THR A 90 -13.04 -29.86 -11.01
C THR A 90 -14.27 -30.49 -10.35
N MET A 91 -15.33 -29.71 -10.10
CA MET A 91 -16.58 -30.23 -9.54
C MET A 91 -17.27 -31.23 -10.49
N SER A 92 -17.34 -30.93 -11.78
CA SER A 92 -17.91 -31.84 -12.78
C SER A 92 -17.13 -33.16 -12.85
N ASN A 93 -15.79 -33.10 -12.85
CA ASN A 93 -14.95 -34.29 -12.88
C ASN A 93 -15.13 -35.15 -11.62
N ALA A 94 -15.22 -34.54 -10.44
CA ALA A 94 -15.49 -35.28 -9.21
C ALA A 94 -16.85 -36.00 -9.24
N ALA A 95 -17.89 -35.34 -9.79
CA ALA A 95 -19.20 -35.95 -9.96
C ALA A 95 -19.16 -37.13 -10.96
N LEU A 96 -18.49 -36.97 -12.09
CA LEU A 96 -18.32 -38.03 -13.10
C LEU A 96 -17.56 -39.23 -12.55
N ILE A 97 -16.46 -39.01 -11.82
CA ILE A 97 -15.69 -40.07 -11.16
C ILE A 97 -16.59 -40.88 -10.22
N LYS A 98 -17.43 -40.20 -9.43
CA LYS A 98 -18.38 -40.85 -8.53
C LYS A 98 -19.41 -41.70 -9.28
N GLN A 99 -19.95 -41.19 -10.39
CA GLN A 99 -20.90 -41.93 -11.23
C GLN A 99 -20.26 -43.17 -11.86
N VAL A 100 -19.06 -43.04 -12.43
CA VAL A 100 -18.31 -44.16 -13.02
C VAL A 100 -18.02 -45.23 -11.98
N ALA A 101 -17.63 -44.85 -10.76
CA ALA A 101 -17.40 -45.79 -9.68
C ALA A 101 -18.68 -46.57 -9.30
N THR A 102 -19.83 -45.90 -9.25
CA THR A 102 -21.13 -46.55 -8.98
C THR A 102 -21.48 -47.55 -10.07
N LEU A 103 -21.45 -47.15 -11.35
CA LEU A 103 -21.78 -48.03 -12.48
C LEU A 103 -20.84 -49.24 -12.57
N THR A 104 -19.55 -49.04 -12.29
CA THR A 104 -18.56 -50.13 -12.28
C THR A 104 -18.85 -51.16 -11.18
N LYS A 105 -19.39 -50.72 -10.03
CA LYS A 105 -19.80 -51.62 -8.95
C LYS A 105 -21.06 -52.39 -9.32
N GLU A 106 -22.04 -51.74 -9.92
CA GLU A 106 -23.28 -52.36 -10.39
C GLU A 106 -23.02 -53.40 -11.48
N ALA A 107 -22.14 -53.12 -12.44
CA ALA A 107 -21.79 -54.06 -13.51
C ALA A 107 -21.04 -55.32 -13.05
N LYS A 108 -20.50 -55.32 -11.82
CA LYS A 108 -19.77 -56.45 -11.22
C LYS A 108 -20.61 -57.26 -10.22
N SER A 109 -21.83 -56.82 -9.93
CA SER A 109 -22.79 -57.50 -9.04
C SER A 109 -23.77 -58.34 -9.85
#